data_AF-A0A8A4TFA1-F1
#
_entry.id   AF-A0A8A4TFA1-F1
#
_cell.length_a   1.000
_cell.length_b   1.000
_cell.length_c   1.000
_cell.angle_alpha   90.00
_cell.angle_beta   90.00
_cell.angle_gamma   90.00
#
_symmetry.space_group_name_H-M   'P 1'
#
loop_
_entity.id
_entity.type
_entity.pdbx_description
1 polymer ?
#
loop_
_entity_poly.entity_id
_entity_poly.type
_entity_poly.pdbx_seq_one_letter_code
_entity_poly.pdbx_strand_id
1 'polypeptide(L)'
;MLQLVRIVKTVGLAILVSLTFAGAAASAQDNPRVNEIRETLRFIRLAESRKSLDLSDEKLLEVNEILDEFEARQIELRQKQRKLNMRVNIGEGDPNELLDQYMAVKQDLHDNELDMYRKIREKLTPDESLQFFKFYVKFQKKVQRQARELQQGPRRQRPGGRQRFRN
;
A
#
# COMPACT_ATOMS: atom_id res chain seq x y z
N MET A 1 -5.70 -9.48 -41.96
CA MET A 1 -5.44 -8.58 -40.82
C MET A 1 -6.49 -8.80 -39.74
N LEU A 2 -6.29 -9.75 -38.83
CA LEU A 2 -7.18 -9.97 -37.67
C LEU A 2 -6.49 -10.93 -36.69
N GLN A 3 -5.41 -10.47 -36.05
CA GLN A 3 -4.85 -11.09 -34.85
C GLN A 3 -4.21 -10.02 -33.97
N LEU A 4 -5.03 -9.29 -33.21
CA LEU A 4 -4.56 -8.31 -32.23
C LEU A 4 -5.58 -8.08 -31.10
N VAL A 5 -6.20 -9.15 -30.60
CA VAL A 5 -7.13 -9.07 -29.42
C VAL A 5 -6.79 -10.12 -28.36
N ARG A 6 -5.51 -10.48 -28.21
CA ARG A 6 -5.06 -11.37 -27.13
C ARG A 6 -3.86 -10.80 -26.36
N ILE A 7 -3.90 -9.53 -25.99
CA ILE A 7 -2.94 -8.95 -25.04
C ILE A 7 -3.62 -7.89 -24.18
N VAL A 8 -4.56 -8.27 -23.30
CA VAL A 8 -4.88 -7.53 -22.05
C VAL A 8 -5.49 -8.52 -21.04
N LYS A 9 -4.75 -9.54 -20.61
CA LYS A 9 -5.12 -10.39 -19.47
C LYS A 9 -3.88 -10.75 -18.65
N THR A 10 -3.14 -9.73 -18.22
CA THR A 10 -2.08 -9.91 -17.22
C THR A 10 -1.74 -8.57 -16.59
N VAL A 11 -1.66 -8.58 -15.25
CA VAL A 11 -1.24 -7.49 -14.36
C VAL A 11 -2.33 -6.47 -13.97
N GLY A 12 -3.49 -6.98 -13.57
CA GLY A 12 -4.34 -6.31 -12.58
C GLY A 12 -3.93 -6.75 -11.18
N LEU A 13 -2.82 -6.24 -10.65
CA LEU A 13 -2.42 -6.45 -9.26
C LEU A 13 -2.35 -5.10 -8.54
N ALA A 14 -3.47 -4.38 -8.52
CA ALA A 14 -3.69 -3.29 -7.59
C ALA A 14 -3.75 -3.88 -6.17
N ILE A 15 -2.61 -3.94 -5.49
CA ILE A 15 -2.55 -4.26 -4.06
C ILE A 15 -3.09 -3.03 -3.32
N LEU A 16 -4.40 -3.05 -3.16
CA LEU A 16 -5.19 -2.17 -2.32
C LEU A 16 -4.74 -2.38 -0.86
N VAL A 17 -3.67 -1.70 -0.44
CA VAL A 17 -3.28 -1.62 0.98
C VAL A 17 -4.29 -0.75 1.71
N SER A 18 -5.45 -1.33 2.00
CA SER A 18 -6.45 -0.76 2.91
C SER A 18 -5.94 -0.91 4.34
N LEU A 19 -4.98 -0.06 4.73
CA LEU A 19 -4.71 0.28 6.12
C LEU A 19 -5.82 1.23 6.57
N THR A 20 -7.04 0.69 6.71
CA THR A 20 -8.08 1.29 7.55
C THR A 20 -7.64 1.05 8.99
N PHE A 21 -6.89 2.00 9.54
CA PHE A 21 -6.91 2.27 10.97
C PHE A 21 -8.33 2.73 11.31
N ALA A 22 -9.24 1.77 11.49
CA ALA A 22 -10.52 2.02 12.12
C ALA A 22 -10.24 2.17 13.62
N GLY A 23 -10.28 3.42 14.10
CA GLY A 23 -10.17 3.73 15.52
C GLY A 23 -8.98 4.62 15.89
N ALA A 24 -9.02 5.88 15.46
CA ALA A 24 -8.67 7.05 16.28
C ALA A 24 -8.89 8.31 15.44
N ALA A 25 -9.74 9.17 15.97
CA ALA A 25 -10.10 10.46 15.43
C ALA A 25 -8.90 11.42 15.37
N ALA A 26 -9.00 12.39 14.45
CA ALA A 26 -8.26 13.65 14.40
C ALA A 26 -6.74 13.58 14.16
N SER A 27 -6.27 14.38 13.21
CA SER A 27 -4.85 14.74 12.99
C SER A 27 -3.86 13.58 12.82
N ALA A 28 -3.92 12.88 11.69
CA ALA A 28 -2.90 11.91 11.27
C ALA A 28 -1.56 12.55 10.81
N GLN A 29 -1.40 13.87 10.98
CA GLN A 29 -0.23 14.61 10.53
C GLN A 29 0.75 14.94 11.68
N ASP A 30 0.29 14.98 12.93
CA ASP A 30 1.09 15.26 14.15
C ASP A 30 0.95 14.18 15.24
N ASN A 31 0.54 12.97 14.89
CA ASN A 31 0.49 11.88 15.87
C ASN A 31 1.86 11.19 15.94
N PRO A 32 2.63 11.30 17.05
CA PRO A 32 3.98 10.77 17.16
C PRO A 32 4.05 9.26 16.88
N ARG A 33 2.98 8.51 17.20
CA ARG A 33 2.89 7.07 16.89
C ARG A 33 2.89 6.77 15.38
N VAL A 34 2.34 7.65 14.56
CA VAL A 34 2.29 7.44 13.09
C VAL A 34 3.68 7.61 12.49
N ASN A 35 4.46 8.57 12.99
CA ASN A 35 5.86 8.77 12.59
C ASN A 35 6.74 7.60 13.03
N GLU A 36 6.61 7.13 14.27
CA GLU A 36 7.34 5.94 14.77
C GLU A 36 7.05 4.68 13.92
N ILE A 37 5.78 4.44 13.57
CA ILE A 37 5.39 3.31 12.70
C ILE A 37 6.02 3.47 11.31
N ARG A 38 6.05 4.69 10.76
CA ARG A 38 6.66 4.95 9.45
C ARG A 38 8.16 4.68 9.47
N GLU A 39 8.88 5.20 10.46
CA GLU A 39 10.32 4.96 10.62
C GLU A 39 10.63 3.48 10.81
N THR A 40 9.81 2.77 11.60
CA THR A 40 9.92 1.33 11.78
C THR A 40 9.74 0.58 10.47
N LEU A 41 8.71 0.92 9.68
CA LEU A 41 8.48 0.28 8.38
C LEU A 41 9.61 0.60 7.39
N ARG A 42 10.15 1.82 7.41
CA ARG A 42 11.31 2.22 6.61
C ARG A 42 12.54 1.38 6.96
N PHE A 43 12.82 1.19 8.26
CA PHE A 43 13.92 0.35 8.72
C PHE A 43 13.75 -1.12 8.32
N ILE A 44 12.55 -1.69 8.53
CA ILE A 44 12.25 -3.07 8.13
C ILE A 44 12.41 -3.21 6.61
N ARG A 45 11.92 -2.25 5.82
CA ARG A 45 12.05 -2.24 4.36
C ARG A 45 13.51 -2.27 3.95
N LEU A 46 14.34 -1.39 4.52
CA LEU A 46 15.76 -1.28 4.21
C LEU A 46 16.54 -2.54 4.59
N ALA A 47 16.24 -3.12 5.76
CA ALA A 47 16.85 -4.38 6.20
C ALA A 47 16.46 -5.56 5.29
N GLU A 48 15.17 -5.66 4.93
CA GLU A 48 14.65 -6.72 4.05
C GLU A 48 15.15 -6.56 2.61
N SER A 49 15.28 -5.33 2.09
CA SER A 49 15.82 -5.06 0.76
C SER A 49 17.29 -5.44 0.70
N ARG A 50 18.10 -5.06 1.70
CA ARG A 50 19.53 -5.43 1.75
C ARG A 50 19.76 -6.94 1.81
N LYS A 51 18.85 -7.67 2.47
CA LYS A 51 18.92 -9.13 2.56
C LYS A 51 18.48 -9.84 1.27
N SER A 52 17.51 -9.26 0.56
CA SER A 52 16.80 -9.93 -0.54
C SER A 52 17.25 -9.48 -1.92
N LEU A 53 17.93 -8.34 -2.01
CA LEU A 53 18.37 -7.72 -3.26
C LEU A 53 19.89 -7.58 -3.22
N ASP A 54 20.54 -7.98 -4.30
CA ASP A 54 21.98 -7.83 -4.50
C ASP A 54 22.28 -6.45 -5.12
N LEU A 55 21.84 -5.40 -4.43
CA LEU A 55 22.03 -4.01 -4.84
C LEU A 55 23.16 -3.37 -4.03
N SER A 56 23.93 -2.49 -4.67
CA SER A 56 24.91 -1.67 -3.95
C SER A 56 24.21 -0.75 -2.94
N ASP A 57 24.92 -0.36 -1.88
CA ASP A 57 24.39 0.54 -0.85
C ASP A 57 23.94 1.89 -1.46
N GLU A 58 24.63 2.38 -2.50
CA GLU A 58 24.27 3.58 -3.26
C GLU A 58 22.93 3.41 -3.99
N LYS A 59 22.73 2.32 -4.74
CA LYS A 59 21.47 2.05 -5.44
C LYS A 59 20.31 1.84 -4.46
N LEU A 60 20.58 1.18 -3.32
CA LEU A 60 19.58 1.01 -2.26
C LEU A 60 19.15 2.35 -1.67
N LEU A 61 20.07 3.31 -1.53
CA LEU A 61 19.75 4.65 -1.06
C LEU A 61 18.82 5.36 -2.05
N GLU A 62 19.19 5.40 -3.34
CA GLU A 62 18.36 6.03 -4.39
C GLU A 62 16.96 5.41 -4.47
N VAL A 63 16.88 4.07 -4.41
CA VAL A 63 15.60 3.35 -4.39
C VAL A 63 14.77 3.72 -3.17
N ASN A 64 15.38 3.87 -2.00
CA ASN A 64 14.66 4.26 -0.79
C ASN A 64 14.14 5.69 -0.85
N GLU A 65 14.90 6.64 -1.43
CA GLU A 65 14.44 8.01 -1.64
C GLU A 65 13.20 8.06 -2.54
N ILE A 66 13.21 7.31 -3.65
CA ILE A 66 12.05 7.18 -4.55
C ILE A 66 10.82 6.63 -3.80
N LEU A 67 11.02 5.62 -2.95
CA LEU A 67 9.94 5.04 -2.16
C LEU A 67 9.41 6.01 -1.09
N ASP A 68 10.27 6.81 -0.47
CA ASP A 68 9.88 7.79 0.52
C ASP A 68 9.03 8.91 -0.10
N GLU A 69 9.41 9.40 -1.29
CA GLU A 69 8.60 10.34 -2.09
C GLU A 69 7.23 9.74 -2.44
N PHE A 70 7.23 8.51 -2.96
CA PHE A 70 6.02 7.79 -3.34
C PHE A 70 5.07 7.62 -2.14
N GLU A 71 5.59 7.22 -0.99
CA GLU A 71 4.83 7.01 0.25
C GLU A 71 4.27 8.32 0.79
N ALA A 72 5.05 9.40 0.78
CA ALA A 72 4.58 10.73 1.17
C ALA A 72 3.39 11.16 0.30
N ARG A 73 3.50 11.03 -1.03
CA ARG A 73 2.42 11.38 -1.96
C ARG A 73 1.19 10.48 -1.80
N GLN A 74 1.39 9.18 -1.59
CA GLN A 74 0.30 8.24 -1.29
C GLN A 74 -0.50 8.67 -0.06
N ILE A 75 0.17 9.14 0.99
CA ILE A 75 -0.48 9.57 2.23
C ILE A 75 -1.35 10.80 1.97
N GLU A 76 -0.83 11.80 1.26
CA GLU A 76 -1.61 12.99 0.88
C GLU A 76 -2.87 12.62 0.09
N LEU A 77 -2.72 11.78 -0.94
CA LEU A 77 -3.84 11.36 -1.79
C LEU A 77 -4.88 10.56 -1.00
N ARG A 78 -4.44 9.69 -0.08
CA ARG A 78 -5.36 8.97 0.83
C ARG A 78 -6.07 9.89 1.81
N GLN A 79 -5.39 10.92 2.31
CA GLN A 79 -6.04 11.92 3.17
C GLN A 79 -7.11 12.68 2.39
N LYS A 80 -6.83 13.09 1.15
CA LYS A 80 -7.83 13.68 0.24
C LYS A 80 -9.01 12.72 0.05
N GLN A 81 -8.73 11.45 -0.24
CA GLN A 81 -9.77 10.42 -0.41
C GLN A 81 -10.63 10.23 0.86
N ARG A 82 -10.01 10.22 2.05
CA ARG A 82 -10.73 10.10 3.33
C ARG A 82 -11.64 11.30 3.56
N LYS A 83 -11.16 12.52 3.34
CA LYS A 83 -11.97 13.75 3.44
C LYS A 83 -13.16 13.70 2.48
N LEU A 84 -12.93 13.24 1.25
CA LEU A 84 -13.99 13.08 0.26
C LEU A 84 -15.04 12.06 0.71
N ASN A 85 -14.61 10.88 1.19
CA ASN A 85 -15.53 9.87 1.71
C ASN A 85 -16.34 10.39 2.91
N MET A 86 -15.74 11.21 3.78
CA MET A 86 -16.47 11.84 4.88
C MET A 86 -17.57 12.76 4.36
N ARG A 87 -17.27 13.64 3.39
CA ARG A 87 -18.25 14.54 2.75
C ARG A 87 -19.40 13.77 2.11
N VAL A 88 -19.08 12.69 1.38
CA VAL A 88 -20.09 11.78 0.81
C VAL A 88 -20.98 11.18 1.89
N ASN A 89 -20.39 10.69 3.00
CA ASN A 89 -21.15 10.05 4.08
C ASN A 89 -22.09 11.00 4.82
N ILE A 90 -21.74 12.29 4.93
CA ILE A 90 -22.58 13.31 5.57
C ILE A 90 -23.49 14.05 4.58
N GLY A 91 -23.45 13.70 3.29
CA GLY A 91 -24.26 14.33 2.24
C GLY A 91 -23.84 15.77 1.91
N GLU A 92 -22.57 16.12 2.10
CA GLU A 92 -22.06 17.48 1.88
C GLU A 92 -21.43 17.64 0.48
N GLY A 93 -22.08 18.42 -0.38
CA GLY A 93 -21.60 18.81 -1.71
C GLY A 93 -22.45 18.25 -2.85
N ASP A 94 -22.16 18.69 -4.07
CA ASP A 94 -22.83 18.19 -5.28
C ASP A 94 -22.34 16.77 -5.62
N PRO A 95 -23.24 15.80 -5.87
CA PRO A 95 -22.86 14.42 -6.17
C PRO A 95 -21.96 14.26 -7.40
N ASN A 96 -22.14 15.08 -8.45
CA ASN A 96 -21.31 14.96 -9.66
C ASN A 96 -19.91 15.51 -9.38
N GLU A 97 -19.80 16.65 -8.69
CA GLU A 97 -18.50 17.19 -8.28
C GLU A 97 -17.72 16.22 -7.37
N LEU A 98 -18.42 15.57 -6.42
CA LEU A 98 -17.81 14.59 -5.53
C LEU A 98 -17.32 13.34 -6.30
N LEU A 99 -18.09 12.90 -7.32
CA LEU A 99 -17.69 11.80 -8.19
C LEU A 99 -16.46 12.16 -9.02
N ASP A 100 -16.42 13.36 -9.61
CA ASP A 100 -15.26 13.85 -10.38
C ASP A 100 -14.01 13.94 -9.51
N GLN A 101 -14.14 14.47 -8.29
CA GLN A 101 -13.05 14.50 -7.30
C GLN A 101 -12.58 13.10 -6.92
N TYR A 102 -13.51 12.13 -6.80
CA TYR A 102 -13.15 10.76 -6.50
C TYR A 102 -12.35 10.14 -7.65
N MET A 103 -12.80 10.31 -8.89
CA MET A 103 -12.12 9.81 -10.08
C MET A 103 -10.72 10.43 -10.22
N ALA A 104 -10.59 11.74 -10.01
CA ALA A 104 -9.31 12.43 -10.05
C ALA A 104 -8.33 11.86 -9.01
N VAL A 105 -8.76 11.65 -7.76
CA VAL A 105 -7.90 11.05 -6.72
C VAL A 105 -7.51 9.61 -7.07
N LYS A 106 -8.40 8.84 -7.72
CA LYS A 106 -8.07 7.50 -8.20
C LYS A 106 -7.04 7.50 -9.30
N GLN A 107 -7.14 8.44 -10.24
CA GLN A 107 -6.17 8.62 -11.30
C GLN A 107 -4.81 9.02 -10.72
N ASP A 108 -4.77 10.02 -9.83
CA ASP A 108 -3.53 10.46 -9.16
C ASP A 108 -2.84 9.31 -8.40
N LEU A 109 -3.62 8.45 -7.74
CA LEU A 109 -3.08 7.29 -7.02
C LEU A 109 -2.41 6.30 -7.97
N HIS A 110 -3.01 6.09 -9.15
CA HIS A 110 -2.46 5.21 -10.17
C HIS A 110 -1.20 5.80 -10.80
N ASP A 111 -1.24 7.08 -11.17
CA ASP A 111 -0.13 7.78 -11.80
C ASP A 111 1.08 7.87 -10.85
N ASN A 112 0.85 8.07 -9.55
CA ASN A 112 1.90 8.04 -8.54
C ASN A 112 2.59 6.66 -8.45
N GLU A 113 1.84 5.57 -8.60
CA GLU A 113 2.40 4.21 -8.62
C GLU A 113 3.22 3.95 -9.90
N LEU A 114 2.72 4.41 -11.05
CA LEU A 114 3.47 4.32 -12.32
C LEU A 114 4.76 5.15 -12.28
N ASP A 115 4.72 6.35 -11.71
CA ASP A 115 5.90 7.20 -11.54
C ASP A 115 6.98 6.52 -10.71
N MET A 116 6.61 5.91 -9.59
CA MET A 116 7.53 5.12 -8.77
C MET A 116 8.18 3.99 -9.58
N TYR A 117 7.41 3.19 -10.32
CA TYR A 117 7.98 2.12 -11.15
C TYR A 117 8.93 2.64 -12.22
N ARG A 118 8.60 3.78 -12.85
CA ARG A 118 9.46 4.44 -13.84
C ARG A 118 10.78 4.89 -13.23
N LYS A 119 10.73 5.65 -12.12
CA LYS A 119 11.92 6.15 -11.41
C LYS A 119 12.85 5.01 -10.99
N ILE A 120 12.30 3.92 -10.47
CA ILE A 120 13.12 2.74 -10.11
C ILE A 120 13.83 2.14 -11.33
N ARG A 121 13.14 2.02 -12.46
CA ARG A 121 13.71 1.50 -13.70
C ARG A 121 14.82 2.39 -14.28
N GLU A 122 14.80 3.69 -13.99
CA GLU A 122 15.86 4.62 -14.40
C GLU A 122 17.13 4.46 -13.57
N LYS A 123 17.01 4.00 -12.31
CA LYS A 123 18.14 3.81 -11.37
C LYS A 123 18.73 2.40 -11.39
N LEU A 124 17.92 1.42 -11.73
CA LEU A 124 18.29 0.01 -11.71
C LEU A 124 18.41 -0.56 -13.12
N THR A 125 19.24 -1.58 -13.29
CA THR A 125 19.21 -2.39 -14.52
C THR A 125 17.86 -3.10 -14.66
N PRO A 126 17.49 -3.60 -15.86
CA PRO A 126 16.24 -4.33 -16.04
C PRO A 126 16.09 -5.54 -15.11
N ASP A 127 17.17 -6.31 -14.88
CA ASP A 127 17.15 -7.48 -14.01
C ASP A 127 16.98 -7.10 -12.54
N GLU A 128 17.73 -6.10 -12.07
CA GLU A 128 17.61 -5.53 -10.73
C GLU A 128 16.19 -4.98 -10.49
N SER A 129 15.62 -4.27 -11.48
CA SER A 129 14.25 -3.73 -11.42
C SER A 129 13.22 -4.85 -11.25
N LEU A 130 13.34 -5.93 -12.02
CA LEU A 130 12.45 -7.09 -11.93
C LEU A 130 12.55 -7.79 -10.56
N GLN A 131 13.76 -7.94 -10.04
CA GLN A 131 13.98 -8.49 -8.70
C GLN A 131 13.35 -7.59 -7.64
N PHE A 132 13.58 -6.28 -7.74
CA PHE A 132 12.99 -5.29 -6.84
C PHE A 132 11.47 -5.33 -6.88
N PHE A 133 10.82 -5.33 -8.05
CA PHE A 133 9.35 -5.37 -8.13
C PHE A 133 8.76 -6.66 -7.53
N LYS A 134 9.41 -7.81 -7.78
CA LYS A 134 9.01 -9.09 -7.15
C LYS A 134 9.16 -9.04 -5.63
N PHE A 135 10.25 -8.45 -5.13
CA PHE A 135 10.48 -8.23 -3.71
C PHE A 135 9.41 -7.31 -3.12
N TYR A 136 9.17 -6.15 -3.73
CA TYR A 136 8.27 -5.12 -3.23
C TYR A 136 6.83 -5.64 -3.07
N VAL A 137 6.33 -6.40 -4.05
CA VAL A 137 5.02 -7.07 -3.98
C VAL A 137 4.94 -8.06 -2.81
N LYS A 138 6.01 -8.85 -2.58
CA LYS A 138 6.05 -9.80 -1.45
C LYS A 138 6.13 -9.06 -0.11
N PHE A 139 6.92 -8.01 -0.04
CA PHE A 139 7.09 -7.16 1.12
C PHE A 139 5.76 -6.51 1.53
N GLN A 140 5.05 -5.89 0.59
CA GLN A 140 3.74 -5.29 0.86
C GLN A 140 2.73 -6.30 1.41
N LYS A 141 2.69 -7.52 0.85
CA LYS A 141 1.82 -8.60 1.37
C LYS A 141 2.20 -9.01 2.80
N LYS A 142 3.49 -9.08 3.11
CA LYS A 142 4.00 -9.39 4.46
C LYS A 142 3.58 -8.31 5.46
N VAL A 143 3.80 -7.05 5.13
CA VAL A 143 3.38 -5.90 5.96
C VAL A 143 1.87 -5.89 6.17
N GLN A 144 1.09 -6.12 5.11
CA GLN A 144 -0.36 -6.17 5.21
C GLN A 144 -0.84 -7.30 6.13
N ARG A 145 -0.21 -8.48 6.05
CA ARG A 145 -0.53 -9.61 6.94
C ARG A 145 -0.26 -9.25 8.40
N GLN A 146 0.91 -8.68 8.69
CA GLN A 146 1.27 -8.26 10.05
C GLN A 146 0.32 -7.19 10.58
N ALA A 147 -0.03 -6.20 9.76
CA ALA A 147 -1.00 -5.17 10.13
C ALA A 147 -2.38 -5.76 10.48
N ARG A 148 -2.86 -6.75 9.70
CA ARG A 148 -4.13 -7.44 9.98
C ARG A 148 -4.07 -8.25 11.28
N GLU A 149 -2.96 -8.95 11.52
CA GLU A 149 -2.75 -9.73 12.74
C GLU A 149 -2.75 -8.82 13.99
N LEU A 150 -2.15 -7.64 13.90
CA LEU A 150 -2.17 -6.63 14.98
C LEU A 150 -3.58 -6.05 15.23
N GLN A 151 -4.35 -5.81 14.17
CA GLN A 151 -5.72 -5.26 14.29
C GLN A 151 -6.75 -6.27 14.80
N GLN A 152 -6.58 -7.57 14.51
CA GLN A 152 -7.56 -8.60 14.90
C GLN A 152 -7.43 -9.05 16.37
N GLY A 153 -6.41 -8.60 17.10
CA GLY A 153 -6.09 -9.07 18.45
C GLY A 153 -5.77 -10.57 18.48
N PRO A 154 -5.31 -11.12 19.62
CA PRO A 154 -5.19 -12.56 19.76
C PRO A 154 -6.58 -13.15 19.56
N ARG A 155 -6.77 -13.88 18.46
CA ARG A 155 -8.00 -14.64 18.19
C ARG A 155 -8.34 -15.38 19.47
N ARG A 156 -9.40 -14.95 20.17
CA ARG A 156 -10.00 -15.74 21.24
C ARG A 156 -10.27 -17.10 20.62
N GLN A 157 -9.45 -18.09 20.98
CA GLN A 157 -9.76 -19.49 20.73
C GLN A 157 -11.14 -19.68 21.34
N ARG A 158 -12.18 -19.74 20.50
CA ARG A 158 -13.49 -20.18 20.97
C ARG A 158 -13.24 -21.59 21.50
N PRO A 159 -13.44 -21.87 22.80
CA PRO A 159 -13.44 -23.23 23.30
C PRO A 159 -14.74 -23.85 22.77
N GLY A 160 -14.67 -24.35 21.53
CA GLY A 160 -15.77 -25.00 20.85
C GLY A 160 -15.89 -26.42 21.36
N GLY A 161 -16.78 -26.60 22.34
CA GLY A 161 -17.12 -27.88 22.92
C GLY A 161 -17.49 -28.91 21.86
N ARG A 162 -16.76 -30.03 21.88
CA ARG A 162 -17.22 -31.31 21.35
C ARG A 162 -17.54 -32.21 22.55
N GLN A 163 -18.62 -31.93 23.26
CA GLN A 163 -19.30 -32.99 24.00
C GLN A 163 -20.01 -33.85 22.96
N ARG A 164 -19.35 -34.95 22.57
CA ARG A 164 -19.99 -36.04 21.86
C ARG A 164 -20.94 -36.71 22.84
N PHE A 165 -22.25 -36.52 22.65
CA PHE A 165 -23.23 -37.44 23.19
C PHE A 165 -22.99 -38.80 22.52
N ARG A 166 -22.60 -39.79 23.33
CA ARG A 166 -22.69 -41.20 22.98
C ARG A 166 -24.07 -41.67 23.43
N ASN A 167 -24.83 -42.22 22.48
CA ASN A 167 -25.95 -43.11 22.76
C ASN A 167 -25.43 -44.41 23.37
#